data_AF-A0A7S0P2Y7-F1
#
_entry.id   AF-A0A7S0P2Y7-F1
#
_cell.length_a   1.000
_cell.length_b   1.000
_cell.length_c   1.000
_cell.angle_alpha   90.00
_cell.angle_beta   90.00
_cell.angle_gamma   90.00
#
_symmetry.space_group_name_H-M   'P 1'
#
loop_
_entity.id
_entity.type
_entity.pdbx_description
1 polymer ?
#
loop_
_entity_poly.entity_id
_entity_poly.type
_entity_poly.pdbx_seq_one_letter_code
_entity_poly.pdbx_strand_id
1 'polypeptide(L)'
;PRVNKMRAAFDCAAFLLLCTAPFAHSHAFPKPALDVLLQVRLSSVNSDALQDWLRRRPFAAVLPIQPMLVQALQPPQQGVDVTFRRKPSSEKGAQDGGIRIAIGHDSLLVTRISEGQYTSKAFSERALCRSIVRDLESLPAECGEVLALVDFLAGG
;
A
#
# COMPACT_ATOMS: atom_id res chain seq x y z
N PRO A 1 -35.28 -49.88 36.37
CA PRO A 1 -35.04 -50.01 37.83
C PRO A 1 -33.63 -49.51 38.22
N ARG A 2 -33.58 -48.49 39.11
CA ARG A 2 -32.43 -48.00 39.92
C ARG A 2 -31.24 -47.47 39.10
N VAL A 3 -31.13 -46.19 38.75
CA VAL A 3 -30.97 -44.97 39.60
C VAL A 3 -29.90 -45.14 40.67
N ASN A 4 -28.72 -44.55 40.47
CA ASN A 4 -27.81 -44.18 41.54
C ASN A 4 -27.50 -42.68 41.45
N LYS A 5 -27.98 -41.97 42.47
CA LYS A 5 -27.77 -40.55 42.78
C LYS A 5 -26.61 -40.43 43.78
N MET A 6 -26.08 -39.20 43.84
CA MET A 6 -25.46 -38.49 44.98
C MET A 6 -24.01 -38.11 44.68
N ARG A 7 -23.73 -36.84 44.35
CA ARG A 7 -23.76 -35.58 45.14
C ARG A 7 -22.33 -35.21 45.52
N ALA A 8 -21.85 -34.11 44.96
CA ALA A 8 -20.99 -33.18 45.68
C ALA A 8 -21.35 -31.78 45.18
N ALA A 9 -22.01 -31.03 46.05
CA ALA A 9 -22.16 -29.60 45.94
C ALA A 9 -20.93 -28.95 46.58
N PHE A 10 -20.40 -27.89 45.97
CA PHE A 10 -19.74 -26.84 46.73
C PHE A 10 -20.10 -25.47 46.13
N ASP A 11 -20.53 -24.65 47.07
CA ASP A 11 -21.18 -23.36 46.97
C ASP A 11 -20.19 -22.19 46.78
N CYS A 12 -20.78 -21.05 46.42
CA CYS A 12 -20.38 -19.69 46.82
C CYS A 12 -18.97 -19.18 46.41
N ALA A 13 -18.94 -18.19 45.52
CA ALA A 13 -18.96 -16.79 45.94
C ALA A 13 -18.94 -15.84 44.74
N ALA A 14 -19.81 -14.84 44.82
CA ALA A 14 -19.88 -13.70 43.93
C ALA A 14 -18.62 -12.85 44.03
N PHE A 15 -18.17 -12.27 42.91
CA PHE A 15 -17.64 -10.90 42.93
C PHE A 15 -17.89 -10.23 41.58
N LEU A 16 -18.92 -9.38 41.59
CA LEU A 16 -19.13 -8.30 40.65
C LEU A 16 -17.86 -7.45 40.57
N LEU A 17 -17.27 -7.33 39.39
CA LEU A 17 -16.52 -6.13 39.04
C LEU A 17 -16.68 -5.83 37.54
N LEU A 18 -17.62 -4.92 37.28
CA LEU A 18 -17.71 -4.12 36.07
C LEU A 18 -16.42 -3.31 35.93
N CYS A 19 -15.45 -3.82 35.16
CA CYS A 19 -14.38 -3.01 34.62
C CYS A 19 -14.81 -2.51 33.24
N THR A 20 -15.51 -1.37 33.22
CA THR A 20 -15.65 -0.54 32.04
C THR A 20 -14.30 0.11 31.73
N ALA A 21 -13.46 -0.58 30.97
CA ALA A 21 -12.27 0.03 30.38
C ALA A 21 -12.68 0.67 29.04
N PRO A 22 -12.52 1.99 28.86
CA PRO A 22 -12.54 2.56 27.53
C PRO A 22 -11.24 2.11 26.85
N PHE A 23 -11.32 1.04 26.06
CA PHE A 23 -10.28 0.71 25.09
C PHE A 23 -10.31 1.80 24.01
N ALA A 24 -9.67 2.93 24.31
CA ALA A 24 -9.11 3.78 23.29
C ALA A 24 -8.04 2.95 22.56
N HIS A 25 -8.46 2.18 21.56
CA HIS A 25 -7.56 1.72 20.52
C HIS A 25 -7.11 2.96 19.75
N SER A 26 -6.12 3.66 20.30
CA SER A 26 -5.22 4.43 19.47
C SER A 26 -4.60 3.42 18.51
N HIS A 27 -5.17 3.33 17.31
CA HIS A 27 -4.50 2.79 16.14
C HIS A 27 -3.28 3.67 15.88
N ALA A 28 -2.23 3.47 16.68
CA ALA A 28 -0.91 3.94 16.35
C ALA A 28 -0.55 3.23 15.05
N PHE A 29 -0.64 3.95 13.94
CA PHE A 29 -0.17 3.45 12.67
C PHE A 29 1.28 3.03 12.87
N PRO A 30 1.64 1.75 12.63
CA PRO A 30 3.03 1.35 12.70
C PRO A 30 3.82 2.30 11.82
N LYS A 31 4.93 2.82 12.35
CA LYS A 31 5.81 3.70 11.58
C LYS A 31 6.06 3.02 10.22
N PRO A 32 5.69 3.65 9.11
CA PRO A 32 5.86 3.05 7.80
C PRO A 32 7.34 2.73 7.60
N ALA A 33 7.63 1.65 6.87
CA ALA A 33 8.99 1.40 6.43
C ALA A 33 9.53 2.64 5.70
N LEU A 34 10.83 2.92 5.81
CA LEU A 34 11.47 4.11 5.23
C LEU A 34 11.27 4.24 3.71
N ASP A 35 10.86 3.15 3.07
CA ASP A 35 10.67 3.06 1.62
C ASP A 35 9.22 3.31 1.19
N VAL A 36 8.27 3.49 2.10
CA VAL A 36 6.88 3.84 1.74
C VAL A 36 6.82 5.33 1.39
N LEU A 37 6.32 5.63 0.19
CA LEU A 37 6.22 6.99 -0.33
C LEU A 37 4.79 7.52 -0.23
N LEU A 38 3.80 6.67 -0.55
CA LEU A 38 2.38 7.00 -0.54
C LEU A 38 1.57 5.77 -0.14
N GLN A 39 0.58 5.96 0.73
CA GLN A 39 -0.44 4.94 1.01
C GLN A 39 -1.82 5.52 0.77
N VAL A 40 -2.65 4.80 0.02
CA VAL A 40 -4.03 5.16 -0.27
C VAL A 40 -4.93 4.06 0.26
N ARG A 41 -5.93 4.41 1.06
CA ARG A 41 -6.99 3.50 1.49
C ARG A 41 -8.13 3.57 0.51
N LEU A 42 -8.60 2.42 0.07
CA LEU A 42 -9.63 2.29 -0.94
C LEU A 42 -10.76 1.40 -0.39
N SER A 43 -12.01 1.78 -0.64
CA SER A 43 -13.17 0.90 -0.46
C SER A 43 -13.49 0.15 -1.75
N SER A 44 -14.05 -1.05 -1.61
CA SER A 44 -14.59 -1.84 -2.74
C SER A 44 -13.58 -2.05 -3.88
N VAL A 45 -12.33 -2.37 -3.55
CA VAL A 45 -11.25 -2.50 -4.52
C VAL A 45 -11.52 -3.64 -5.50
N ASN A 46 -11.54 -3.30 -6.79
CA ASN A 46 -11.42 -4.27 -7.86
C ASN A 46 -9.96 -4.28 -8.35
N SER A 47 -9.22 -5.29 -7.93
CA SER A 47 -7.78 -5.38 -8.21
C SER A 47 -7.45 -5.42 -9.70
N ASP A 48 -8.29 -6.07 -10.51
CA ASP A 48 -8.02 -6.26 -11.93
C ASP A 48 -8.27 -4.95 -12.69
N ALA A 49 -9.40 -4.27 -12.39
CA ALA A 49 -9.69 -2.95 -12.95
C ALA A 49 -8.63 -1.92 -12.55
N LEU A 50 -8.19 -1.92 -11.29
CA LEU A 50 -7.16 -1.02 -10.79
C LEU A 50 -5.79 -1.33 -11.40
N GLN A 51 -5.44 -2.60 -11.59
CA GLN A 51 -4.21 -3.00 -12.27
C GLN A 51 -4.22 -2.55 -13.74
N ASP A 52 -5.34 -2.71 -14.44
CA ASP A 52 -5.47 -2.25 -15.82
C ASP A 52 -5.50 -0.73 -15.95
N TRP A 53 -6.04 -0.02 -14.96
CA TRP A 53 -5.92 1.43 -14.86
C TRP A 53 -4.46 1.85 -14.68
N LEU A 54 -3.73 1.22 -13.75
CA LEU A 54 -2.30 1.49 -13.54
C LEU A 54 -1.48 1.24 -14.80
N ARG A 55 -1.72 0.14 -15.53
CA ARG A 55 -0.98 -0.16 -16.78
C ARG A 55 -1.20 0.86 -17.89
N ARG A 56 -2.41 1.41 -18.00
CA ARG A 56 -2.78 2.39 -19.02
C ARG A 56 -2.35 3.81 -18.65
N ARG A 57 -2.01 4.05 -17.39
CA ARG A 57 -1.62 5.36 -16.88
C ARG A 57 -0.35 5.86 -17.58
N PRO A 58 -0.32 7.11 -18.11
CA PRO A 58 0.83 7.64 -18.83
C PRO A 58 1.93 8.15 -17.89
N PHE A 59 2.61 7.26 -17.16
CA PHE A 59 3.68 7.63 -16.22
C PHE A 59 4.79 8.48 -16.85
N ALA A 60 5.09 8.26 -18.13
CA ALA A 60 6.11 9.00 -18.86
C ALA A 60 5.80 10.49 -19.05
N ALA A 61 4.51 10.88 -19.05
CA ALA A 61 4.12 12.28 -19.17
C ALA A 61 4.53 13.12 -17.95
N VAL A 62 4.80 12.48 -16.81
CA VAL A 62 5.17 13.14 -15.55
C VAL A 62 6.64 13.52 -15.52
N LEU A 63 7.51 12.78 -16.22
CA LEU A 63 8.95 12.95 -16.16
C LEU A 63 9.48 13.37 -17.54
N PRO A 64 9.93 14.62 -17.72
CA PRO A 64 10.12 15.20 -19.05
C PRO A 64 11.21 14.52 -19.92
N ILE A 65 12.19 13.83 -19.32
CA ILE A 65 13.35 13.26 -20.07
C ILE A 65 13.81 11.89 -19.51
N GLN A 66 13.15 11.32 -18.49
CA GLN A 66 13.66 10.10 -17.85
C GLN A 66 13.10 8.84 -18.52
N PRO A 67 13.93 8.00 -19.18
CA PRO A 67 13.44 6.75 -19.74
C PRO A 67 12.98 5.84 -18.61
N MET A 68 11.80 5.25 -18.78
CA MET A 68 11.18 4.38 -17.78
C MET A 68 10.57 3.15 -18.42
N LEU A 69 10.34 2.13 -17.59
CA LEU A 69 9.69 0.90 -17.97
C LEU A 69 8.63 0.57 -16.93
N VAL A 70 7.41 0.33 -17.40
CA VAL A 70 6.27 -0.08 -16.57
C VAL A 70 6.07 -1.57 -16.77
N GLN A 71 6.15 -2.35 -15.70
CA GLN A 71 5.94 -3.80 -15.74
C GLN A 71 4.86 -4.18 -14.73
N ALA A 72 4.01 -5.13 -15.07
CA ALA A 72 3.09 -5.71 -14.10
C ALA A 72 3.88 -6.51 -13.05
N LEU A 73 3.46 -6.42 -11.79
CA LEU A 73 3.95 -7.33 -10.75
C LEU A 73 3.58 -8.78 -11.08
N GLN A 74 4.48 -9.69 -10.72
CA GLN A 74 4.25 -11.12 -10.90
C GLN A 74 3.34 -11.65 -9.79
N PRO A 75 2.43 -12.61 -10.09
CA PRO A 75 1.64 -13.29 -9.06
C PRO A 75 2.54 -13.89 -7.96
N PRO A 76 2.12 -13.83 -6.68
CA PRO A 76 0.78 -13.51 -6.17
C PRO A 76 0.51 -12.01 -5.97
N GLN A 77 1.45 -11.13 -6.31
CA GLN A 77 1.30 -9.69 -6.11
C GLN A 77 0.61 -9.04 -7.32
N GLN A 78 -0.24 -8.04 -7.06
CA GLN A 78 -0.90 -7.23 -8.09
C GLN A 78 -0.40 -5.79 -8.04
N GLY A 79 -0.37 -5.15 -9.21
CA GLY A 79 0.12 -3.78 -9.37
C GLY A 79 1.17 -3.66 -10.47
N VAL A 80 2.01 -2.65 -10.36
CA VAL A 80 3.04 -2.32 -11.36
C VAL A 80 4.35 -1.84 -10.73
N ASP A 81 5.46 -2.20 -11.36
CA ASP A 81 6.76 -1.58 -11.15
C ASP A 81 7.01 -0.51 -12.22
N VAL A 82 7.33 0.70 -11.79
CA VAL A 82 7.76 1.81 -12.64
C VAL A 82 9.25 1.99 -12.39
N THR A 83 10.06 1.37 -13.24
CA THR A 83 11.53 1.38 -13.12
C THR A 83 12.11 2.50 -13.97
N PHE A 84 13.06 3.23 -13.40
CA PHE A 84 13.84 4.21 -14.12
C PHE A 84 15.01 3.52 -14.83
N ARG A 85 15.30 3.94 -16.06
CA ARG A 85 16.44 3.43 -16.83
C ARG A 85 17.54 4.48 -16.87
N ARG A 86 18.79 4.01 -16.92
CA ARG A 86 19.92 4.89 -17.23
C ARG A 86 19.89 5.30 -18.70
N LYS A 87 20.59 6.39 -19.02
CA LYS A 87 20.98 6.64 -20.42
C LYS A 87 21.69 5.40 -20.96
N PRO A 88 21.54 5.07 -22.26
CA PRO A 88 22.24 3.95 -22.85
C PRO A 88 23.77 4.19 -22.80
N SER A 89 24.41 3.75 -21.72
CA SER A 89 25.84 3.52 -21.63
C SER A 89 26.15 2.08 -22.10
N SER A 90 27.44 1.71 -22.13
CA SER A 90 27.93 0.38 -22.53
C SER A 90 27.25 -0.79 -21.80
N GLU A 91 26.79 -0.60 -20.56
CA GLU A 91 25.76 -1.43 -19.92
C GLU A 91 24.36 -0.97 -20.34
N LYS A 92 23.90 -1.42 -21.50
CA LYS A 92 22.57 -1.07 -22.02
C LYS A 92 21.47 -1.55 -21.06
N GLY A 93 20.78 -0.60 -20.44
CA GLY A 93 19.41 -0.82 -19.97
C GLY A 93 19.25 -1.32 -18.54
N ALA A 94 20.29 -1.20 -17.70
CA ALA A 94 20.21 -1.49 -16.27
C ALA A 94 19.17 -0.59 -15.56
N GLN A 95 18.48 -1.18 -14.59
CA GLN A 95 17.55 -0.51 -13.68
C GLN A 95 18.30 0.50 -12.80
N ASP A 96 17.71 1.67 -12.56
CA ASP A 96 18.28 2.78 -11.75
C ASP A 96 17.27 3.28 -10.72
N GLY A 97 16.75 2.32 -9.94
CA GLY A 97 15.66 2.52 -9.01
C GLY A 97 14.31 2.73 -9.68
N GLY A 98 13.33 3.23 -8.91
CA GLY A 98 11.95 3.36 -9.37
C GLY A 98 10.95 3.49 -8.23
N ILE A 99 9.68 3.28 -8.58
CA ILE A 99 8.61 3.08 -7.61
C ILE A 99 7.87 1.79 -7.93
N ARG A 100 7.43 1.10 -6.88
CA ARG A 100 6.53 -0.05 -6.95
C ARG A 100 5.17 0.39 -6.45
N ILE A 101 4.13 0.11 -7.21
CA ILE A 101 2.74 0.37 -6.84
C ILE A 101 2.09 -0.99 -6.64
N ALA A 102 1.90 -1.39 -5.39
CA ALA A 102 1.27 -2.64 -5.01
C ALA A 102 -0.20 -2.43 -4.67
N ILE A 103 -1.06 -3.31 -5.17
CA ILE A 103 -2.48 -3.35 -4.86
C ILE A 103 -2.67 -4.37 -3.73
N GLY A 104 -3.14 -3.90 -2.59
CA GLY A 104 -3.62 -4.71 -1.48
C GLY A 104 -5.14 -4.85 -1.50
N HIS A 105 -5.67 -5.56 -0.50
CA HIS A 105 -7.11 -5.82 -0.37
C HIS A 105 -7.95 -4.53 -0.22
N ASP A 106 -7.44 -3.54 0.52
CA ASP A 106 -8.13 -2.30 0.89
C ASP A 106 -7.24 -1.06 0.68
N SER A 107 -6.12 -1.23 -0.04
CA SER A 107 -5.11 -0.20 -0.11
C SER A 107 -4.26 -0.29 -1.36
N LEU A 108 -3.78 0.87 -1.80
CA LEU A 108 -2.75 1.02 -2.81
C LEU A 108 -1.51 1.57 -2.12
N LEU A 109 -0.40 0.85 -2.24
CA LEU A 109 0.86 1.17 -1.57
C LEU A 109 1.92 1.51 -2.62
N VAL A 110 2.53 2.68 -2.50
CA VAL A 110 3.65 3.10 -3.33
C VAL A 110 4.92 3.02 -2.49
N THR A 111 5.87 2.19 -2.92
CA THR A 111 7.18 2.03 -2.27
C THR A 111 8.33 2.38 -3.22
N ARG A 112 9.45 2.83 -2.68
CA ARG A 112 10.69 3.05 -3.43
C ARG A 112 11.29 1.71 -3.88
N ILE A 113 11.81 1.69 -5.09
CA ILE A 113 12.72 0.65 -5.56
C ILE A 113 14.12 1.26 -5.55
N SER A 114 15.00 0.78 -4.66
CA SER A 114 16.38 1.27 -4.56
C SER A 114 17.40 0.39 -5.29
N GLU A 115 16.96 -0.73 -5.85
CA GLU A 115 17.83 -1.64 -6.60
C GLU A 115 18.41 -0.95 -7.85
N GLY A 116 19.74 -1.04 -7.99
CA GLY A 116 20.49 -0.44 -9.10
C GLY A 116 20.61 1.08 -9.05
N GLN A 117 20.08 1.73 -8.01
CA GLN A 117 20.05 3.18 -7.89
C GLN A 117 21.44 3.76 -7.62
N TYR A 118 21.97 4.56 -8.56
CA TYR A 118 23.25 5.26 -8.38
C TYR A 118 23.10 6.55 -7.56
N THR A 119 21.96 7.22 -7.68
CA THR A 119 21.66 8.48 -7.00
C THR A 119 20.18 8.56 -6.62
N SER A 120 19.87 9.32 -5.57
CA SER A 120 18.49 9.54 -5.12
C SER A 120 17.60 10.03 -6.26
N LYS A 121 16.41 9.44 -6.36
CA LYS A 121 15.38 9.80 -7.35
C LYS A 121 14.20 10.51 -6.70
N ALA A 122 14.42 11.12 -5.53
CA ALA A 122 13.37 11.77 -4.73
C ALA A 122 12.52 12.76 -5.53
N PHE A 123 13.11 13.50 -6.48
CA PHE A 123 12.34 14.39 -7.36
C PHE A 123 11.34 13.62 -8.24
N SER A 124 11.82 12.59 -8.94
CA SER A 124 10.99 11.75 -9.82
C SER A 124 9.95 10.96 -9.04
N GLU A 125 10.34 10.38 -7.90
CA GLU A 125 9.46 9.69 -6.95
C GLU A 125 8.32 10.61 -6.50
N ARG A 126 8.65 11.84 -6.09
CA ARG A 126 7.67 12.83 -5.62
C ARG A 126 6.76 13.34 -6.74
N ALA A 127 7.29 13.56 -7.94
CA ALA A 127 6.50 13.95 -9.09
C ALA A 127 5.47 12.86 -9.46
N LEU A 128 5.90 11.59 -9.47
CA LEU A 128 5.01 10.46 -9.72
C LEU A 128 3.93 10.32 -8.65
N CYS A 129 4.30 10.38 -7.36
CA CYS A 129 3.32 10.29 -6.27
C CYS A 129 2.28 11.40 -6.38
N ARG A 130 2.68 12.67 -6.56
CA ARG A 130 1.75 13.80 -6.73
C ARG A 130 0.81 13.60 -7.92
N SER A 131 1.33 13.08 -9.02
CA SER A 131 0.52 12.82 -10.21
C SER A 131 -0.46 11.67 -9.97
N ILE A 132 -0.08 10.63 -9.22
CA ILE A 132 -1.00 9.55 -8.81
C ILE A 132 -2.11 10.11 -7.93
N VAL A 133 -1.78 10.94 -6.93
CA VAL A 133 -2.77 11.59 -6.06
C VAL A 133 -3.79 12.39 -6.88
N ARG A 134 -3.33 13.18 -7.85
CA ARG A 134 -4.22 13.93 -8.74
C ARG A 134 -5.13 13.01 -9.55
N ASP A 135 -4.58 11.94 -10.13
CA ASP A 135 -5.38 11.07 -11.01
C ASP A 135 -6.41 10.26 -10.21
N LEU A 136 -6.15 10.00 -8.93
CA LEU A 136 -7.07 9.32 -8.01
C LEU A 136 -8.35 10.14 -7.73
N GLU A 137 -8.33 11.46 -7.89
CA GLU A 137 -9.54 12.30 -7.84
C GLU A 137 -10.51 11.98 -8.98
N SER A 138 -10.00 11.44 -10.08
CA SER A 138 -10.74 11.01 -11.26
C SER A 138 -10.77 9.48 -11.41
N LEU A 139 -10.57 8.75 -10.31
CA LEU A 139 -10.54 7.29 -10.35
C LEU A 139 -11.89 6.75 -10.83
N PRO A 140 -11.92 5.84 -11.82
CA PRO A 140 -13.16 5.22 -12.25
C PRO A 140 -13.80 4.42 -11.11
N ALA A 141 -15.13 4.49 -10.99
CA ALA A 141 -15.88 3.85 -9.91
C ALA A 141 -15.68 2.32 -9.87
N GLU A 142 -15.36 1.70 -11.01
CA GLU A 142 -15.05 0.27 -11.07
C GLU A 142 -13.77 -0.12 -10.35
N CYS A 143 -12.85 0.82 -10.08
CA CYS A 143 -11.58 0.54 -9.39
C CYS A 143 -11.73 0.57 -7.86
N GLY A 144 -12.76 1.24 -7.36
CA GLY A 144 -13.00 1.52 -5.94
C GLY A 144 -13.12 3.02 -5.66
N GLU A 145 -13.27 3.38 -4.38
CA GLU A 145 -13.38 4.76 -3.92
C GLU A 145 -12.28 5.09 -2.91
N VAL A 146 -11.73 6.30 -2.98
CA VAL A 146 -10.65 6.74 -2.11
C VAL A 146 -11.20 7.18 -0.75
N LEU A 147 -10.81 6.47 0.31
CA LEU A 147 -11.23 6.78 1.69
C LEU A 147 -10.24 7.71 2.40
N ALA A 148 -8.95 7.46 2.24
CA ALA A 148 -7.90 8.21 2.92
C ALA A 148 -6.59 8.12 2.16
N LEU A 149 -5.74 9.13 2.35
CA LEU A 149 -4.43 9.23 1.72
C LEU A 149 -3.40 9.66 2.75
N VAL A 150 -2.27 8.97 2.79
CA VAL A 150 -1.14 9.28 3.64
C VAL A 150 0.09 9.46 2.76
N ASP A 151 0.56 10.71 2.65
CA ASP A 151 1.77 11.08 1.92
C ASP A 151 2.96 11.14 2.90
N PHE A 152 3.96 10.29 2.68
CA PHE A 152 5.15 10.22 3.52
C PHE A 152 6.32 11.05 2.98
N LEU A 153 6.15 11.69 1.82
CA LEU A 153 7.17 12.53 1.18
C LEU A 153 7.28 13.93 1.78
N ALA A 154 6.35 14.33 2.65
CA ALA A 154 6.26 15.67 3.24
C ALA A 154 7.15 15.87 4.50
N GLY A 155 7.79 14.82 5.01
CA GLY A 155 8.52 14.84 6.29
C GLY A 155 10.06 14.90 6.22
N GLY A 156 10.64 15.33 5.10
CA GLY A 156 12.09 15.38 4.89
C GLY A 156 12.61 16.75 4.47
#